data_AF-A0A2W6SS02-F1
#
_entry.id   AF-A0A2W6SS02-F1
#
_cell.length_a   1.000
_cell.length_b   1.000
_cell.length_c   1.000
_cell.angle_alpha   90.00
_cell.angle_beta   90.00
_cell.angle_gamma   90.00
#
_symmetry.space_group_name_H-M   'P 1'
#
loop_
_entity.id
_entity.type
_entity.pdbx_description
1 polymer ?
#
loop_
_entity_poly.entity_id
_entity_poly.type
_entity_poly.pdbx_seq_one_letter_code
_entity_poly.pdbx_strand_id
1 'polypeptide(L)' 'YYKFNDNTPFEEKVSEDGLSFANEMIQLFNLEEAFVMDICLTDEGWKIVEINCINSSGFYPNTNVKSVIKALNIYFSN' A
#
# COMPACT_ATOMS: atom_id res chain seq x y z
N TYR A 1 -2.27 4.81 7.39
CA TYR A 1 -3.27 5.09 8.45
C TYR A 1 -2.66 6.01 9.50
N TYR A 2 -3.23 7.22 9.72
CA TYR A 2 -2.77 8.13 10.79
C TYR A 2 -3.56 7.90 12.08
N LYS A 3 -2.88 7.93 13.23
CA LYS A 3 -3.46 7.71 14.56
C LYS A 3 -4.36 8.90 14.94
N PHE A 4 -5.67 8.71 14.87
CA PHE A 4 -6.64 9.67 15.43
C PHE A 4 -7.27 9.05 16.70
N ASN A 5 -6.99 9.65 17.86
CA ASN A 5 -7.62 9.40 19.16
C ASN A 5 -7.88 7.92 19.52
N ASP A 6 -6.84 7.23 20.02
CA ASP A 6 -6.80 5.94 20.77
C ASP A 6 -7.58 4.71 20.25
N ASN A 7 -8.49 4.86 19.31
CA ASN A 7 -9.15 3.80 18.57
C ASN A 7 -8.64 3.86 17.14
N THR A 8 -7.79 2.91 16.78
CA THR A 8 -7.45 2.67 15.37
C THR A 8 -8.35 1.53 14.89
N PRO A 9 -9.51 1.82 14.26
CA PRO A 9 -10.25 0.77 13.57
C PRO A 9 -9.31 0.17 12.53
N PHE A 10 -9.03 -1.12 12.68
CA PHE A 10 -8.25 -1.87 11.72
C PHE A 10 -9.23 -2.56 10.77
N GLU A 11 -9.20 -2.18 9.50
CA GLU A 11 -9.91 -2.90 8.45
C GLU A 11 -8.96 -3.92 7.81
N GLU A 12 -9.32 -5.20 7.90
CA GLU A 12 -8.51 -6.29 7.34
C GLU A 12 -8.53 -6.31 5.82
N LYS A 13 -9.63 -5.86 5.21
CA LYS A 13 -9.80 -5.81 3.77
C LYS A 13 -9.88 -4.36 3.32
N VAL A 14 -8.92 -3.95 2.48
CA VAL A 14 -9.01 -2.69 1.73
C VAL A 14 -10.23 -2.75 0.81
N SER A 15 -10.97 -1.65 0.71
CA SER A 15 -12.14 -1.56 -0.17
C SER A 15 -11.76 -1.75 -1.65
N GLU A 16 -12.70 -2.26 -2.45
CA GLU A 16 -12.45 -2.63 -3.85
C GLU A 16 -12.19 -1.42 -4.76
N ASP A 17 -12.81 -0.28 -4.44
CA ASP A 17 -12.57 1.00 -5.10
C ASP A 17 -11.18 1.57 -4.78
N GLY A 18 -10.70 1.41 -3.54
CA GLY A 18 -9.33 1.76 -3.18
C GLY A 18 -8.29 0.92 -3.91
N LEU A 19 -8.54 -0.39 -4.05
CA LEU A 19 -7.69 -1.28 -4.86
C LEU A 19 -7.72 -0.89 -6.35
N SER A 20 -8.89 -0.53 -6.87
CA SER A 20 -9.03 -0.08 -8.26
C SER A 20 -8.24 1.21 -8.51
N PHE A 21 -8.33 2.17 -7.58
CA PHE A 21 -7.53 3.40 -7.62
C PHE A 21 -6.03 3.12 -7.58
N ALA A 22 -5.55 2.27 -6.66
CA ALA A 22 -4.13 1.92 -6.59
C ALA A 22 -3.62 1.31 -7.90
N ASN A 23 -4.40 0.41 -8.51
CA ASN A 23 -4.04 -0.20 -9.79
C ASN A 23 -3.93 0.84 -10.91
N GLU A 24 -4.87 1.80 -10.98
CA GLU A 24 -4.79 2.91 -11.93
C GLU A 24 -3.53 3.75 -11.71
N MET A 25 -3.25 4.11 -10.45
CA MET A 25 -2.10 4.94 -10.11
C MET A 25 -0.76 4.27 -10.41
N ILE A 26 -0.62 2.96 -10.20
CA ILE A 26 0.60 2.22 -10.53
C ILE A 26 0.89 2.26 -12.04
N GLN A 27 -0.13 2.31 -12.90
CA GLN A 27 0.07 2.47 -14.35
C GLN A 27 0.58 3.86 -14.74
N LEU A 28 0.27 4.89 -13.94
CA LEU A 28 0.68 6.27 -14.18
C LEU A 28 2.04 6.59 -13.53
N PHE A 29 2.30 6.03 -12.36
CA PHE A 29 3.48 6.29 -11.53
C PHE A 29 4.28 5.01 -11.32
N ASN A 30 4.94 4.54 -12.38
CA ASN A 30 5.89 3.43 -12.31
C ASN A 30 7.29 3.95 -11.96
N LEU A 31 7.48 4.33 -10.69
CA LEU A 31 8.69 5.02 -10.24
C LEU A 31 9.91 4.10 -10.11
N GLU A 32 9.70 2.87 -9.64
CA GLU A 32 10.73 1.86 -9.43
C GLU A 32 10.11 0.46 -9.56
N GLU A 33 10.94 -0.57 -9.70
CA GLU A 33 10.51 -1.98 -9.81
C GLU A 33 9.67 -2.47 -8.61
N ALA A 34 9.94 -1.92 -7.41
CA ALA A 34 9.14 -2.15 -6.22
C ALA A 34 9.13 -0.93 -5.30
N PHE A 35 7.94 -0.50 -4.88
CA PHE A 35 7.74 0.65 -4.00
C PHE A 35 6.48 0.48 -3.15
N VAL A 36 6.29 1.37 -2.18
CA VAL A 36 5.13 1.43 -1.30
C VAL A 36 4.29 2.63 -1.70
N MET A 37 2.98 2.44 -1.85
CA MET A 37 2.03 3.51 -2.12
C MET A 37 0.96 3.52 -1.04
N ASP A 38 0.94 4.58 -0.24
CA ASP A 38 -0.12 4.80 0.74
C ASP A 38 -1.24 5.62 0.09
N ILE A 39 -2.46 5.06 0.14
CA ILE A 39 -3.66 5.70 -0.39
C ILE A 39 -4.65 6.02 0.75
N CYS A 40 -5.47 7.04 0.53
CA CYS A 40 -6.51 7.42 1.48
C CYS A 40 -7.77 7.89 0.74
N LEU A 41 -8.93 7.54 1.28
CA LEU A 41 -10.22 8.07 0.86
C LEU A 41 -10.47 9.42 1.54
N THR A 42 -10.80 10.43 0.75
CA THR A 42 -11.15 11.78 1.22
C THR A 42 -12.54 12.17 0.70
N ASP A 43 -13.06 13.32 1.14
CA ASP A 43 -14.30 13.89 0.60
C ASP A 43 -14.23 14.21 -0.91
N GLU A 44 -13.02 14.28 -1.47
CA GLU A 44 -12.75 14.46 -2.90
C GLU A 44 -12.35 13.16 -3.62
N GLY A 45 -12.61 12.00 -3.00
CA GLY A 45 -12.26 10.69 -3.51
C GLY A 45 -10.87 10.21 -3.07
N TRP A 46 -10.40 9.13 -3.71
CA TRP A 46 -9.13 8.48 -3.40
C TRP A 46 -7.94 9.33 -3.85
N LYS A 47 -6.93 9.42 -2.98
CA LYS A 47 -5.68 10.15 -3.22
C LYS A 47 -4.48 9.30 -2.81
N ILE A 48 -3.35 9.51 -3.48
CA ILE A 48 -2.03 9.07 -3.01
C ILE A 48 -1.59 10.03 -1.92
N VAL A 49 -1.24 9.51 -0.74
CA VAL A 49 -0.78 10.31 0.41
C VAL A 49 0.75 10.31 0.50
N GLU A 50 1.35 9.14 0.32
CA GLU A 50 2.80 8.96 0.38
C GLU A 50 3.22 7.88 -0.63
N ILE A 51 4.40 8.07 -1.21
CA ILE A 51 5.14 7.02 -1.90
C ILE A 51 6.49 6.87 -1.20
N ASN A 52 6.89 5.63 -0.95
CA ASN A 52 8.13 5.31 -0.27
C ASN A 52 8.88 4.16 -0.94
N CYS A 53 10.15 4.01 -0.60
CA CYS A 53 10.94 2.86 -1.02
C CYS A 53 10.40 1.57 -0.38
N ILE A 54 10.56 0.43 -1.05
CA ILE A 54 10.06 -0.85 -0.54
C ILE A 54 10.66 -1.24 0.82
N ASN A 55 11.90 -0.83 1.12
CA ASN A 55 12.55 -1.06 2.40
C ASN A 55 11.98 -0.22 3.56
N SER A 56 11.12 0.75 3.25
CA SER A 56 10.39 1.58 4.20
C SER A 56 8.93 1.11 4.37
N SER A 57 8.56 -0.07 3.86
CA SER A 57 7.20 -0.58 4.00
C SER A 57 6.85 -0.78 5.47
N GLY A 58 5.92 0.03 5.99
CA GLY A 58 5.34 -0.18 7.31
C GLY A 58 4.52 -1.46 7.29
N PHE A 59 5.09 -2.58 7.76
CA PHE A 59 4.33 -3.82 7.90
C PHE A 59 3.32 -3.66 9.03
N TYR A 60 2.04 -3.64 8.67
CA TYR A 60 0.94 -3.59 9.62
C TYR A 60 0.76 -4.96 10.30
N PRO A 61 0.12 -5.04 11.48
CA PRO A 61 -0.01 -6.29 12.23
C PRO A 61 -0.60 -7.47 11.44
N ASN A 62 -1.47 -7.19 10.47
CA ASN A 62 -2.10 -8.22 9.62
C ASN A 62 -1.48 -8.33 8.23
N THR A 63 -0.35 -7.67 7.99
CA THR A 63 0.41 -7.86 6.76
C THR A 63 1.09 -9.23 6.76
N ASN A 64 0.84 -10.03 5.73
CA ASN A 64 1.59 -11.26 5.52
C ASN A 64 2.98 -10.96 4.92
N VAL A 65 3.91 -10.56 5.79
CA VAL A 65 5.29 -10.20 5.42
C VAL A 65 5.98 -11.29 4.61
N LYS A 66 5.75 -12.57 4.95
CA LYS A 66 6.34 -13.71 4.22
C LYS A 66 5.94 -13.71 2.75
N SER A 67 4.66 -13.46 2.47
CA SER A 67 4.17 -13.40 1.09
C SER A 67 4.78 -12.23 0.31
N VAL A 68 4.91 -11.07 0.94
CA VAL A 68 5.57 -9.89 0.33
C VAL A 68 7.02 -10.20 -0.02
N ILE A 69 7.81 -10.67 0.94
CA ILE A 69 9.22 -11.02 0.72
C ILE A 69 9.37 -12.12 -0.34
N LYS A 70 8.49 -13.14 -0.31
CA LYS A 70 8.49 -14.19 -1.34
C LYS A 70 8.24 -13.62 -2.73
N ALA A 71 7.28 -12.72 -2.88
CA ALA A 71 6.97 -12.08 -4.17
C ALA A 71 8.16 -11.27 -4.69
N LEU A 72 8.77 -10.44 -3.83
CA LEU A 72 9.97 -9.67 -4.16
C LEU A 72 11.13 -10.60 -4.57
N ASN A 73 11.37 -11.67 -3.82
CA ASN A 73 12.43 -12.62 -4.14
C ASN A 73 12.19 -13.30 -5.49
N ILE A 74 10.96 -13.71 -5.80
CA ILE A 74 10.61 -14.29 -7.11
C ILE A 74 10.86 -13.27 -8.22
N TYR A 75 10.51 -12.01 -8.02
CA TYR A 75 10.66 -10.98 -9.05
C TYR A 75 12.14 -10.67 -9.33
N PHE A 76 12.95 -10.41 -8.29
CA PHE A 76 14.34 -9.96 -8.44
C PHE A 76 15.39 -11.07 -8.59
N SER A 77 15.03 -12.35 -8.35
CA SER A 77 15.97 -13.48 -8.50
C SER A 77 15.86 -14.19 -9.85
N ASN A 78 14.98 -13.73 -10.74
CA ASN A 78 14.88 -14.17 -12.14
C ASN A 78 15.60 -13.19 -13.06
#